data_AF-A0A9E3AZ66-F1
#
_entry.id   AF-A0A9E3AZ66-F1
#
_cell.length_a   1.000
_cell.length_b   1.000
_cell.length_c   1.000
_cell.angle_alpha   90.00
_cell.angle_beta   90.00
_cell.angle_gamma   90.00
#
_symmetry.space_group_name_H-M   'P 1'
#
loop_
_entity.id
_entity.type
_entity.pdbx_description
1 polymer ?
#
loop_
_entity_poly.entity_id
_entity_poly.type
_entity_poly.pdbx_seq_one_letter_code
_entity_poly.pdbx_strand_id
1 'polypeptide(L)' 'MAIRTYGLMGVDWEERVNFERLRTERLTRIKNLLKESEMGSLLCFDMNNIRYITATHIGTWAMDKLARFSLLPQDD' A
#
# COMPACT_ATOMS: atom_id res chain seq x y z
N MET A 1 -12.55 -19.22 29.12
CA MET A 1 -12.22 -18.92 27.70
C MET A 1 -11.77 -17.47 27.64
N ALA A 2 -10.51 -17.16 27.35
CA ALA A 2 -10.08 -15.76 27.21
C ALA A 2 -10.69 -15.17 25.92
N ILE A 3 -11.31 -13.99 26.03
CA ILE A 3 -11.82 -13.25 24.87
C ILE A 3 -10.61 -12.84 24.02
N ARG A 4 -10.64 -13.11 22.71
CA ARG A 4 -9.59 -12.63 21.79
C ARG A 4 -9.56 -11.11 21.81
N THR A 5 -8.46 -10.53 22.28
CA THR A 5 -8.23 -9.08 22.21
C THR A 5 -7.54 -8.74 20.89
N TYR A 6 -8.20 -7.95 20.06
CA TYR A 6 -7.60 -7.30 18.91
C TYR A 6 -7.10 -5.92 19.36
N GLY A 7 -5.88 -5.54 18.98
CA GLY A 7 -5.25 -4.29 19.43
C GLY A 7 -6.10 -3.03 19.18
N LEU A 8 -5.63 -1.90 19.71
CA LEU A 8 -6.34 -0.60 19.66
C LEU A 8 -6.35 0.06 18.26
N MET A 9 -5.69 -0.54 17.27
CA MET A 9 -5.56 0.01 15.91
C MET A 9 -6.47 -0.73 14.93
N GLY A 10 -6.92 -0.03 13.88
CA GLY A 10 -7.77 -0.62 12.84
C GLY A 10 -9.13 -1.07 13.35
N VAL A 11 -9.70 -0.32 14.30
CA VAL A 11 -11.04 -0.59 14.86
C VAL A 11 -12.08 0.08 13.97
N ASP A 12 -13.09 -0.69 13.60
CA ASP A 12 -14.32 -0.25 12.93
C ASP A 12 -15.50 -0.86 13.70
N TRP A 13 -16.70 -0.30 13.54
CA TRP A 13 -17.85 -0.56 14.39
C TRP A 13 -18.53 -1.92 14.13
N GLU A 14 -18.46 -2.46 12.90
CA GLU A 14 -19.00 -3.79 12.55
C GLU A 14 -17.90 -4.85 12.40
N GLU A 15 -16.91 -4.61 11.53
CA GLU A 15 -16.00 -5.68 11.07
C GLU A 15 -14.51 -5.42 11.35
N ARG A 16 -14.15 -4.29 12.00
CA ARG A 16 -12.76 -3.80 12.04
C ARG A 16 -12.17 -3.56 10.63
N VAL A 17 -11.01 -2.92 10.55
CA VAL A 17 -10.38 -2.66 9.24
C VAL A 17 -9.74 -3.93 8.70
N ASN A 18 -10.27 -4.44 7.58
CA ASN A 18 -9.64 -5.52 6.82
C ASN A 18 -8.46 -4.96 6.00
N PHE A 19 -7.27 -4.96 6.60
CA PHE A 19 -6.06 -4.48 5.95
C PHE A 19 -5.64 -5.33 4.75
N GLU A 20 -5.92 -6.63 4.75
CA GLU A 20 -5.53 -7.51 3.65
C GLU A 20 -6.33 -7.17 2.38
N ARG A 21 -7.64 -6.97 2.55
CA ARG A 21 -8.50 -6.45 1.48
C ARG A 21 -7.99 -5.10 0.97
N LEU A 22 -7.70 -4.16 1.88
CA LEU A 22 -7.22 -2.83 1.51
C LEU A 22 -5.92 -2.85 0.70
N ARG A 23 -4.97 -3.73 1.06
CA ARG A 23 -3.71 -3.91 0.34
C ARG A 23 -3.95 -4.45 -1.07
N THR A 24 -4.73 -5.51 -1.16
CA THR A 24 -5.04 -6.20 -2.41
C THR A 24 -5.77 -5.27 -3.39
N GLU A 25 -6.78 -4.55 -2.92
CA GLU A 25 -7.58 -3.64 -3.75
C GLU A 25 -6.75 -2.46 -4.28
N ARG A 26 -5.89 -1.86 -3.45
CA ARG A 26 -5.01 -0.76 -3.88
C ARG A 26 -4.01 -1.19 -4.95
N LEU A 27 -3.36 -2.34 -4.73
CA LEU A 27 -2.41 -2.88 -5.71
C LEU A 27 -3.12 -3.22 -7.02
N THR A 28 -4.27 -3.89 -6.94
CA THR A 28 -5.08 -4.27 -8.11
C THR A 28 -5.50 -3.04 -8.90
N ARG A 29 -5.98 -1.99 -8.23
CA ARG A 29 -6.38 -0.74 -8.87
C ARG A 29 -5.25 -0.10 -9.66
N ILE A 30 -4.05 -0.01 -9.09
CA ILE A 30 -2.90 0.59 -9.77
C ILE A 30 -2.38 -0.31 -10.89
N LYS A 31 -2.39 -1.64 -10.73
CA LYS A 31 -2.06 -2.57 -11.82
C LYS A 31 -3.02 -2.40 -13.01
N ASN A 32 -4.32 -2.25 -12.77
CA ASN A 32 -5.30 -2.02 -13.83
C ASN A 32 -5.05 -0.68 -14.55
N LEU A 33 -4.85 0.41 -13.81
CA LEU A 33 -4.54 1.71 -14.40
C LEU A 33 -3.21 1.71 -15.18
N LEU A 34 -2.21 0.96 -14.70
CA LEU A 34 -0.94 0.80 -15.41
C LEU A 34 -1.14 0.03 -16.74
N LYS A 35 -1.98 -1.01 -16.75
CA LYS A 35 -2.36 -1.77 -17.96
C LYS A 35 -3.13 -0.93 -18.99
N GLU A 36 -3.96 -0.01 -18.53
CA GLU A 36 -4.68 0.92 -19.41
C GLU A 36 -3.78 2.05 -19.96
N SER A 37 -2.58 2.22 -19.42
CA SER A 37 -1.62 3.25 -19.83
C SER A 37 -0.61 2.73 -20.85
N GLU A 38 0.08 3.66 -21.52
CA GLU A 38 1.21 3.36 -22.41
C GLU A 38 2.53 3.05 -21.65
N MET A 39 2.52 3.09 -20.32
CA MET A 39 3.71 2.90 -19.49
C MET A 39 3.97 1.42 -19.20
N GLY A 40 5.20 0.95 -19.43
CA GLY A 40 5.59 -0.43 -19.08
C GLY A 40 5.93 -0.65 -17.60
N SER A 41 6.18 0.42 -16.84
CA SER A 41 6.40 0.34 -15.38
C SER A 41 6.19 1.69 -14.69
N LEU A 42 5.97 1.64 -13.37
CA LEU A 42 5.86 2.80 -12.51
C LEU A 42 6.97 2.79 -11.45
N LEU A 43 7.85 3.78 -11.48
CA LEU A 43 8.88 4.02 -10.47
C LEU A 43 8.45 5.19 -9.56
N CYS A 44 8.25 4.92 -8.27
CA CYS A 44 7.84 5.92 -7.29
C CYS A 44 8.92 6.15 -6.24
N PHE A 45 9.24 7.42 -5.99
CA PHE A 45 10.08 7.87 -4.88
C PHE A 45 9.27 8.54 -3.76
N ASP A 46 8.09 9.07 -4.07
CA ASP A 46 7.21 9.64 -3.07
C ASP A 46 6.74 8.55 -2.07
N MET A 47 6.88 8.83 -0.78
CA MET A 47 6.58 7.86 0.26
C MET A 47 5.10 7.52 0.37
N ASN A 48 4.20 8.43 -0.03
CA ASN A 48 2.77 8.15 -0.06
C ASN A 48 2.44 7.15 -1.18
N ASN A 49 3.04 7.32 -2.36
CA ASN A 49 2.90 6.38 -3.46
C ASN A 49 3.51 5.01 -3.11
N ILE A 50 4.69 4.99 -2.51
CA ILE A 50 5.31 3.74 -2.02
C ILE A 50 4.39 3.06 -1.00
N ARG A 51 3.81 3.81 -0.05
CA ARG A 51 2.87 3.28 0.94
C ARG A 51 1.58 2.80 0.30
N TYR A 52 1.10 3.46 -0.74
CA TYR A 52 -0.10 3.06 -1.45
C TYR A 52 0.08 1.71 -2.14
N ILE A 53 1.20 1.54 -2.86
CA ILE A 53 1.49 0.34 -3.66
C ILE A 53 1.89 -0.84 -2.78
N THR A 54 2.75 -0.60 -1.78
CA THR A 54 3.38 -1.68 -1.00
C THR A 54 2.81 -1.85 0.41
N ALA A 55 1.93 -0.95 0.85
CA ALA A 55 1.43 -0.85 2.22
C ALA A 55 2.50 -0.62 3.30
N THR A 56 3.74 -0.35 2.91
CA THR A 56 4.86 -0.18 3.85
C THR A 56 5.10 1.30 4.16
N HIS A 57 5.35 1.61 5.43
CA HIS A 57 5.73 2.95 5.88
C HIS A 57 6.81 2.84 6.95
N ILE A 58 7.97 3.45 6.70
CA ILE A 58 9.14 3.42 7.59
C ILE A 58 9.31 4.71 8.40
N GLY A 59 8.21 5.44 8.60
CA GLY A 59 8.20 6.75 9.23
C GLY A 59 8.60 7.88 8.26
N THR A 60 8.78 9.08 8.80
CA THR A 60 9.04 10.31 8.02
C THR A 60 10.52 10.53 7.71
N TRP A 61 11.43 9.76 8.32
CA TRP A 61 12.88 9.97 8.17
C TRP A 61 13.36 9.90 6.71
N ALA A 62 12.71 9.11 5.86
CA ALA A 62 13.08 8.94 4.46
C ALA A 62 12.39 9.96 3.52
N MET A 63 11.50 10.83 4.02
CA MET A 63 10.88 11.85 3.19
C MET A 63 11.93 12.84 2.69
N ASP A 64 11.77 13.28 1.45
CA ASP A 64 12.60 14.26 0.75
C ASP A 64 14.08 13.86 0.54
N LYS A 65 14.44 12.62 0.86
CA LYS A 65 15.80 12.10 0.65
C LYS A 65 15.98 11.30 -0.63
N LEU A 66 14.87 10.93 -1.28
CA LEU A 66 14.84 10.02 -2.44
C LEU A 66 15.60 8.69 -2.21
N ALA A 67 15.75 8.29 -0.94
CA ALA A 67 16.55 7.12 -0.53
C ALA A 67 15.77 5.80 -0.61
N ARG A 68 14.48 5.84 -0.98
CA ARG A 68 13.59 4.70 -1.07
C ARG A 68 12.76 4.80 -2.34
N PHE A 69 12.54 3.68 -3.01
CA PHE A 69 11.69 3.60 -4.18
C PHE A 69 10.83 2.33 -4.17
N SER A 70 9.77 2.34 -4.97
CA SER A 70 9.05 1.15 -5.40
C SER A 70 9.00 1.11 -6.92
N LEU A 71 9.28 -0.04 -7.50
CA LEU A 71 9.11 -0.30 -8.93
C LEU A 71 7.96 -1.29 -9.09
N LEU A 72 6.97 -0.93 -9.91
CA LEU A 72 5.87 -1.80 -10.29
C LEU A 72 5.89 -2.02 -11.82
N PRO A 73 6.23 -3.22 -12.31
CA PRO A 73 6.08 -3.59 -13.71
C PRO A 73 4.59 -3.76 -14.08
N GLN A 74 4.25 -3.56 -15.36
CA GLN A 74 2.89 -3.72 -15.86
C GLN A 74 2.37 -5.17 -15.79
N ASP A 75 3.27 -6.15 -15.99
CA ASP A 75 2.94 -7.58 -16.13
C ASP A 75 3.57 -8.47 -15.04
N ASP A 76 3.80 -7.90 -13.85
CA ASP A 76 4.17 -8.65 -12.63
C ASP A 76 2.96 -9.29 -11.93
#